data_AF-A0A6A4HIY2-F1
#
_entry.id   AF-A0A6A4HIY2-F1
#
_cell.length_a   1.000
_cell.length_b   1.000
_cell.length_c   1.000
_cell.angle_alpha   90.00
_cell.angle_beta   90.00
_cell.angle_gamma   90.00
#
_symmetry.space_group_name_H-M   'P 1'
#
loop_
_entity.id
_entity.type
_entity.pdbx_description
1 polymer ?
#
loop_
_entity_poly.entity_id
_entity_poly.type
_entity_poly.pdbx_seq_one_letter_code
_entity_poly.pdbx_strand_id
1 'polypeptide(L)'
;MKSVVIQFLDRVSNGLADYNLSEEEWDAISNLVKALKILKDATTFFSSNSPNISSVIPAMDAIDEAFASGIVDNHELCAPLRHALSIGKKTLNKYYALTDDSDIYCMAMVLHLSYKLTYFKSLNWTDEWINEAVDIMRKAWTARYKPSAASAGTAASAPPVVCCILLQCLTCY
;
A
#
# COMPACT_ATOMS: atom_id res chain seq x y z
N MET A 1 -25.20 -43.65 -6.51
CA MET A 1 -24.29 -42.63 -5.93
C MET A 1 -24.88 -41.23 -5.98
N LYS A 2 -25.33 -40.72 -7.13
CA LYS A 2 -25.99 -39.39 -7.24
C LYS A 2 -27.18 -39.19 -6.30
N SER A 3 -28.03 -40.20 -6.10
CA SER A 3 -29.19 -40.13 -5.20
C SER A 3 -28.82 -39.90 -3.73
N VAL A 4 -27.77 -40.56 -3.25
CA VAL A 4 -27.28 -40.44 -1.87
C VAL A 4 -26.65 -39.06 -1.65
N VAL A 5 -25.90 -38.55 -2.64
CA VAL A 5 -25.30 -37.21 -2.58
C VAL A 5 -26.38 -36.13 -2.57
N ILE A 6 -27.45 -36.27 -3.37
CA ILE A 6 -28.55 -35.31 -3.39
C ILE A 6 -29.27 -35.30 -2.03
N GLN A 7 -29.55 -36.45 -1.44
CA GLN A 7 -30.19 -36.54 -0.12
C GLN A 7 -29.32 -35.96 1.00
N PHE A 8 -28.00 -36.13 0.92
CA PHE A 8 -27.07 -35.54 1.88
C PHE A 8 -26.96 -34.01 1.74
N LEU A 9 -27.05 -33.49 0.51
CA LEU A 9 -27.00 -32.06 0.24
C LEU A 9 -28.36 -31.36 0.37
N ASP A 10 -29.45 -32.11 0.52
CA ASP A 10 -30.80 -31.58 0.66
C ASP A 10 -31.01 -30.99 2.07
N ARG A 11 -30.76 -29.68 2.19
CA ARG A 11 -30.78 -28.97 3.47
C ARG A 11 -32.14 -28.96 4.13
N VAL A 12 -33.22 -29.02 3.35
CA VAL A 12 -34.60 -28.98 3.86
C VAL A 12 -34.93 -30.29 4.57
N SER A 13 -34.63 -31.44 3.96
CA SER A 13 -34.87 -32.74 4.59
C SER A 13 -33.95 -33.04 5.77
N ASN A 14 -32.80 -32.37 5.85
CA ASN A 14 -31.85 -32.48 6.97
C ASN A 14 -32.12 -31.47 8.10
N GLY A 15 -33.23 -30.71 8.07
CA GLY A 15 -33.58 -29.74 9.12
C GLY A 15 -32.63 -28.54 9.20
N LEU A 16 -31.89 -28.26 8.12
CA LEU A 16 -30.92 -27.17 8.02
C LEU A 16 -31.50 -25.93 7.32
N ALA A 17 -32.81 -25.92 7.04
CA ALA A 17 -33.49 -24.82 6.34
C ALA A 17 -33.37 -23.48 7.09
N ASP A 18 -33.40 -23.50 8.42
CA ASP A 18 -33.28 -22.31 9.27
C ASP A 18 -31.89 -21.66 9.24
N TYR A 19 -30.88 -22.36 8.70
CA TYR A 19 -29.51 -21.88 8.54
C TYR A 19 -29.22 -21.40 7.11
N ASN A 20 -30.23 -21.36 6.24
CA ASN A 20 -30.04 -20.76 4.93
C ASN A 20 -29.96 -19.25 5.10
N LEU A 21 -28.87 -18.69 4.56
CA LEU A 21 -28.70 -17.25 4.51
C LEU A 21 -29.80 -16.63 3.64
N SER A 22 -30.35 -15.52 4.11
CA SER A 22 -31.29 -14.72 3.33
C SER A 22 -30.57 -14.05 2.15
N GLU A 23 -31.33 -13.56 1.16
CA GLU A 23 -30.77 -12.81 0.04
C GLU A 23 -30.01 -11.55 0.52
N GLU A 24 -30.53 -10.90 1.57
CA GLU A 24 -29.86 -9.74 2.20
C GLU A 24 -28.54 -10.12 2.87
N GLU A 25 -28.47 -11.29 3.52
CA GLU A 25 -27.22 -11.79 4.11
C GLU A 25 -26.20 -12.18 3.04
N TRP A 26 -26.65 -12.77 1.92
CA TRP A 26 -25.79 -13.03 0.77
C TRP A 26 -25.24 -11.75 0.14
N ASP A 27 -26.06 -10.71 0.03
CA ASP A 27 -25.60 -9.41 -0.46
C ASP A 27 -24.59 -8.77 0.50
N ALA A 28 -24.84 -8.85 1.81
CA ALA A 28 -23.89 -8.39 2.82
C ALA A 28 -22.52 -9.11 2.72
N ILE A 29 -22.52 -10.43 2.51
CA ILE A 29 -21.29 -11.21 2.28
C ILE A 29 -20.61 -10.79 0.98
N SER A 30 -21.37 -10.59 -0.10
CA SER A 30 -20.83 -10.11 -1.38
C SER A 30 -20.12 -8.76 -1.22
N ASN A 31 -20.75 -7.83 -0.52
CA ASN A 31 -20.19 -6.51 -0.25
C ASN A 31 -18.95 -6.58 0.66
N LEU A 32 -18.94 -7.49 1.65
CA LEU A 32 -17.76 -7.77 2.46
C LEU A 32 -16.59 -8.29 1.60
N VAL A 33 -16.84 -9.25 0.70
CA VAL A 33 -15.81 -9.81 -0.19
C VAL A 33 -15.23 -8.72 -1.09
N LYS A 34 -16.06 -7.83 -1.64
CA LYS A 34 -15.61 -6.69 -2.43
C LYS A 34 -14.71 -5.76 -1.61
N ALA A 35 -15.15 -5.40 -0.39
CA ALA A 35 -14.40 -4.52 0.50
C ALA A 35 -13.04 -5.10 0.91
N LEU A 36 -12.95 -6.42 1.11
CA LEU A 36 -11.71 -7.10 1.47
C LEU A 36 -10.78 -7.37 0.27
N LYS A 37 -11.25 -7.20 -0.96
CA LYS A 37 -10.48 -7.52 -2.17
C LYS A 37 -9.16 -6.76 -2.23
N ILE A 38 -9.14 -5.47 -1.90
CA ILE A 38 -7.93 -4.64 -1.91
C ILE A 38 -6.86 -5.17 -0.95
N LEU A 39 -7.27 -5.65 0.24
CA LEU A 39 -6.35 -6.25 1.20
C LEU A 39 -5.78 -7.57 0.71
N LYS A 40 -6.62 -8.41 0.07
CA LYS A 40 -6.17 -9.66 -0.54
C LYS A 40 -5.17 -9.39 -1.66
N ASP A 41 -5.45 -8.43 -2.52
CA ASP A 41 -4.59 -8.10 -3.67
C ASP A 41 -3.25 -7.53 -3.17
N ALA A 42 -3.26 -6.61 -2.19
CA ALA A 42 -2.05 -6.11 -1.55
C ALA A 42 -1.24 -7.23 -0.87
N THR A 43 -1.89 -8.11 -0.11
CA THR A 43 -1.23 -9.25 0.56
C THR A 43 -0.59 -10.18 -0.45
N THR A 44 -1.31 -10.49 -1.53
CA THR A 44 -0.80 -11.36 -2.60
C THR A 44 0.40 -10.74 -3.30
N PHE A 45 0.34 -9.44 -3.57
CA PHE A 45 1.47 -8.69 -4.12
C PHE A 45 2.68 -8.78 -3.18
N PHE A 46 2.55 -8.41 -1.91
CA PHE A 46 3.66 -8.43 -0.95
C PHE A 46 4.19 -9.82 -0.60
N SER A 47 3.39 -10.87 -0.82
CA SER A 47 3.81 -12.26 -0.63
C SER A 47 4.59 -12.83 -1.83
N SER A 48 4.70 -12.07 -2.93
CA SER A 48 5.47 -12.47 -4.10
C SER A 48 6.94 -12.00 -4.01
N ASN A 49 7.78 -12.38 -4.98
CA ASN A 49 9.20 -12.02 -5.00
C ASN A 49 9.51 -10.67 -5.68
N SER A 50 8.50 -9.97 -6.21
CA SER A 50 8.64 -8.71 -6.93
C SER A 50 8.53 -7.40 -6.10
N PRO A 51 7.90 -7.35 -4.91
CA PRO A 51 7.72 -6.10 -4.17
C PRO A 51 9.06 -5.49 -3.77
N ASN A 52 9.16 -4.18 -3.99
CA ASN A 52 10.25 -3.37 -3.48
C ASN A 52 9.73 -2.43 -2.39
N ILE A 53 10.65 -1.86 -1.61
CA ILE A 53 10.30 -0.95 -0.52
C ILE A 53 9.55 0.30 -1.00
N SER A 54 9.78 0.76 -2.23
CA SER A 54 9.01 1.85 -2.87
C SER A 54 7.57 1.46 -3.23
N SER A 55 7.17 0.19 -3.10
CA SER A 55 5.78 -0.22 -3.33
C SER A 55 4.90 -0.10 -2.09
N VAL A 56 5.50 0.11 -0.91
CA VAL A 56 4.78 0.13 0.38
C VAL A 56 3.83 1.32 0.47
N ILE A 57 4.34 2.54 0.29
CA ILE A 57 3.52 3.77 0.35
C ILE A 57 2.37 3.72 -0.67
N PRO A 58 2.60 3.39 -1.97
CA PRO A 58 1.51 3.26 -2.93
C PRO A 58 0.45 2.23 -2.58
N ALA A 59 0.84 1.11 -1.98
CA ALA A 59 -0.12 0.11 -1.54
C ALA A 59 -0.95 0.59 -0.34
N MET A 60 -0.33 1.32 0.60
CA MET A 60 -1.04 1.92 1.73
C MET A 60 -2.03 3.00 1.26
N ASP A 61 -1.63 3.86 0.32
CA ASP A 61 -2.50 4.88 -0.27
C ASP A 61 -3.70 4.24 -0.99
N ALA A 62 -3.47 3.17 -1.76
CA ALA A 62 -4.55 2.45 -2.45
C ALA A 62 -5.54 1.79 -1.48
N ILE A 63 -5.07 1.24 -0.35
CA ILE A 63 -5.95 0.70 0.70
C ILE A 63 -6.72 1.84 1.38
N ASP A 64 -6.05 2.96 1.65
CA ASP A 64 -6.65 4.13 2.32
C ASP A 64 -7.79 4.74 1.50
N GLU A 65 -7.56 4.89 0.20
CA GLU A 65 -8.54 5.35 -0.79
C GLU A 65 -9.71 4.38 -0.88
N ALA A 66 -9.44 3.07 -1.04
CA ALA A 66 -10.49 2.05 -1.11
C ALA A 66 -11.39 2.04 0.14
N PHE A 67 -10.80 2.21 1.33
CA PHE A 67 -11.56 2.30 2.57
C PHE A 67 -12.33 3.60 2.69
N ALA A 68 -11.74 4.74 2.29
CA ALA A 68 -12.43 6.03 2.30
C ALA A 68 -13.66 6.01 1.40
N SER A 69 -13.52 5.51 0.16
CA SER A 69 -14.62 5.38 -0.79
C SER A 69 -15.73 4.47 -0.24
N GLY A 70 -15.38 3.29 0.28
CA GLY A 70 -16.36 2.39 0.90
C GLY A 70 -17.09 2.97 2.12
N ILE A 71 -16.47 3.87 2.88
CA ILE A 71 -17.12 4.55 4.01
C ILE A 71 -18.13 5.61 3.55
N VAL A 72 -17.82 6.32 2.46
CA VAL A 72 -18.62 7.43 1.91
C VAL A 72 -19.77 6.93 1.04
N ASP A 73 -19.59 5.81 0.32
CA ASP A 73 -20.59 5.22 -0.57
C ASP A 73 -21.75 4.60 0.20
N ASN A 74 -22.68 5.47 0.61
CA ASN A 74 -23.84 5.19 1.46
C ASN A 74 -24.83 4.17 0.86
N HIS A 75 -24.73 3.90 -0.44
CA HIS A 75 -25.66 3.03 -1.19
C HIS A 75 -25.16 1.59 -1.37
N GLU A 76 -23.87 1.29 -1.16
CA GLU A 76 -23.32 -0.04 -1.45
C GLU A 76 -22.96 -0.87 -0.22
N LEU A 77 -22.62 -0.25 0.92
CA LEU A 77 -22.18 -0.97 2.11
C LEU A 77 -23.11 -0.79 3.31
N CYS A 78 -23.43 -1.90 3.99
CA CYS A 78 -24.23 -1.89 5.21
C CYS A 78 -23.51 -1.18 6.37
N ALA A 79 -24.28 -0.65 7.33
CA ALA A 79 -23.73 0.10 8.47
C ALA A 79 -22.64 -0.64 9.28
N PRO A 80 -22.77 -1.95 9.58
CA PRO A 80 -21.71 -2.70 10.24
C PRO A 80 -20.40 -2.73 9.46
N LEU A 81 -20.47 -2.91 8.14
CA LEU A 81 -19.29 -2.98 7.29
C LEU A 81 -18.58 -1.63 7.19
N ARG A 82 -19.32 -0.53 7.12
CA ARG A 82 -18.75 0.82 7.17
C ARG A 82 -18.04 1.09 8.49
N HIS A 83 -18.62 0.64 9.60
CA HIS A 83 -17.98 0.74 10.90
C HIS A 83 -16.67 -0.07 10.94
N ALA A 84 -16.69 -1.29 10.42
CA ALA A 84 -15.50 -2.13 10.31
C ALA A 84 -14.41 -1.47 9.44
N LEU A 85 -14.76 -0.88 8.29
CA LEU A 85 -13.82 -0.14 7.44
C LEU A 85 -13.24 1.09 8.16
N SER A 86 -14.03 1.81 8.95
CA SER A 86 -13.53 2.93 9.76
C SER A 86 -12.49 2.48 10.79
N ILE A 87 -12.69 1.33 11.43
CA ILE A 87 -11.71 0.72 12.33
C ILE A 87 -10.46 0.28 11.56
N GLY A 88 -10.65 -0.33 10.38
CA GLY A 88 -9.57 -0.71 9.48
C GLY A 88 -8.70 0.48 9.08
N LYS A 89 -9.31 1.61 8.70
CA LYS A 89 -8.62 2.85 8.33
C LYS A 89 -7.84 3.44 9.52
N LYS A 90 -8.41 3.44 10.73
CA LYS A 90 -7.66 3.84 11.95
C LYS A 90 -6.42 2.98 12.18
N THR A 91 -6.54 1.68 11.92
CA THR A 91 -5.41 0.75 12.04
C THR A 91 -4.37 1.04 10.97
N LEU A 92 -4.78 1.28 9.72
CA LEU A 92 -3.89 1.66 8.62
C LEU A 92 -3.13 2.95 8.94
N ASN A 93 -3.81 3.99 9.41
CA ASN A 93 -3.19 5.28 9.77
C ASN A 93 -2.10 5.11 10.84
N LYS A 94 -2.29 4.21 11.80
CA LYS A 94 -1.26 3.90 12.80
C LYS A 94 0.01 3.36 12.14
N TYR A 95 -0.13 2.42 11.19
CA TYR A 95 1.03 1.90 10.47
C TYR A 95 1.61 2.91 9.50
N TYR A 96 0.79 3.80 8.94
CA TYR A 96 1.25 4.88 8.07
C TYR A 96 2.20 5.81 8.84
N ALA A 97 1.81 6.22 10.05
CA ALA A 97 2.67 7.02 10.92
C ALA A 97 4.00 6.33 11.26
N LEU A 98 4.00 5.01 11.47
CA LEU A 98 5.24 4.25 11.72
C LEU A 98 6.12 4.14 10.46
N THR A 99 5.53 4.18 9.27
CA THR A 99 6.28 4.25 8.01
C THR A 99 6.95 5.62 7.85
N ASP A 100 6.26 6.69 8.24
CA ASP A 100 6.79 8.07 8.21
C ASP A 100 7.95 8.28 9.20
N ASP A 101 7.99 7.54 10.32
CA ASP A 101 9.11 7.56 11.28
C ASP A 101 10.45 7.08 10.68
N SER A 102 10.42 6.45 9.49
CA SER A 102 11.59 5.93 8.80
C SER A 102 11.81 6.59 7.45
N ASP A 103 12.89 7.36 7.36
CA ASP A 103 13.37 8.01 6.14
C ASP A 103 13.50 7.05 4.94
N ILE A 104 13.66 5.74 5.18
CA ILE A 104 13.91 4.73 4.14
C ILE A 104 12.76 4.67 3.12
N TYR A 105 11.51 4.73 3.58
CA TYR A 105 10.36 4.62 2.69
C TYR A 105 10.24 5.86 1.79
N CYS A 106 10.45 7.04 2.37
CA CYS A 106 10.47 8.30 1.66
C CYS A 106 11.62 8.36 0.64
N MET A 107 12.85 8.02 1.05
CA MET A 107 14.00 7.95 0.16
C MET A 107 13.80 6.94 -0.98
N ALA A 108 13.21 5.79 -0.70
CA ALA A 108 12.92 4.79 -1.73
C ALA A 108 11.96 5.33 -2.81
N MET A 109 10.93 6.08 -2.41
CA MET A 109 10.01 6.74 -3.33
C MET A 109 10.70 7.79 -4.20
N VAL A 110 11.53 8.65 -3.59
CA VAL A 110 12.29 9.69 -4.31
C VAL A 110 13.27 9.08 -5.32
N LEU A 111 13.92 7.97 -4.97
CA LEU A 111 14.87 7.27 -5.82
C LEU A 111 14.23 6.41 -6.91
N HIS A 112 12.94 6.10 -6.78
CA HIS A 112 12.24 5.28 -7.76
C HIS A 112 12.08 6.04 -9.08
N LEU A 113 12.67 5.50 -10.16
CA LEU A 113 12.79 6.13 -11.48
C LEU A 113 11.45 6.63 -12.05
N SER A 114 10.35 5.92 -11.75
CA SER A 114 9.00 6.24 -12.25
C SER A 114 8.20 7.16 -11.32
N TYR A 115 8.53 7.22 -10.02
CA TYR A 115 7.76 8.02 -9.05
C TYR A 115 8.37 9.40 -8.86
N LYS A 116 9.63 9.45 -8.41
CA LYS A 116 10.36 10.68 -8.05
C LYS A 116 9.44 11.62 -7.25
N LEU A 117 9.49 12.93 -7.52
CA LEU A 117 8.54 13.88 -6.93
C LEU A 117 7.23 14.01 -7.69
N THR A 118 7.14 13.47 -8.90
CA THR A 118 5.90 13.45 -9.70
C THR A 118 4.79 12.68 -9.00
N TYR A 119 5.14 11.61 -8.27
CA TYR A 119 4.19 10.84 -7.49
C TYR A 119 3.52 11.67 -6.39
N PHE A 120 4.31 12.32 -5.54
CA PHE A 120 3.77 13.17 -4.46
C PHE A 120 2.92 14.32 -5.00
N LYS A 121 3.35 14.93 -6.10
CA LYS A 121 2.57 15.98 -6.78
C LYS A 121 1.24 15.47 -7.33
N SER A 122 1.23 14.27 -7.91
CA SER A 122 0.01 13.66 -8.47
C SER A 122 -1.02 13.28 -7.41
N LEU A 123 -0.57 12.99 -6.18
CA LEU A 123 -1.43 12.75 -5.02
C LEU A 123 -1.75 14.02 -4.23
N ASN A 124 -1.37 15.18 -4.76
CA ASN A 124 -1.66 16.49 -4.19
C ASN A 124 -1.12 16.65 -2.75
N TRP A 125 0.01 16.01 -2.45
CA TRP A 125 0.73 16.18 -1.19
C TRP A 125 1.19 17.63 -1.06
N THR A 126 1.29 18.11 0.18
CA THR A 126 1.69 19.49 0.46
C THR A 126 3.15 19.73 0.10
N ASP A 127 3.47 20.94 -0.35
CA ASP A 127 4.84 21.30 -0.75
C ASP A 127 5.82 21.14 0.41
N GLU A 128 5.37 21.32 1.65
CA GLU A 128 6.17 21.07 2.86
C GLU A 128 6.70 19.63 2.92
N TRP A 129 5.83 18.64 2.69
CA TRP A 129 6.19 17.22 2.74
C TRP A 129 7.11 16.82 1.58
N ILE A 130 6.87 17.38 0.40
CA ILE A 130 7.73 17.17 -0.76
C ILE A 130 9.13 17.72 -0.48
N ASN A 131 9.22 18.90 0.12
CA ASN A 131 10.50 19.53 0.47
C ASN A 131 11.23 18.75 1.58
N GLU A 132 10.51 18.25 2.58
CA GLU A 132 11.06 17.40 3.63
C GLU A 132 11.65 16.11 3.06
N ALA A 133 10.95 15.45 2.14
CA ALA A 133 11.44 14.27 1.43
C ALA A 133 12.76 14.53 0.70
N VAL A 134 12.85 15.66 -0.02
CA VAL A 134 14.07 16.08 -0.73
C VAL A 134 15.20 16.38 0.26
N ASP A 135 14.90 17.04 1.38
CA ASP A 135 15.90 17.40 2.38
C ASP A 135 16.46 16.17 3.09
N ILE A 136 15.61 15.22 3.48
CA ILE A 136 16.01 13.91 4.00
C ILE A 136 16.98 13.22 3.04
N MET A 137 16.62 13.14 1.76
CA MET A 137 17.46 12.52 0.74
C MET A 137 18.81 13.25 0.58
N ARG A 138 18.79 14.59 0.56
CA ARG A 138 20.01 15.41 0.44
C ARG A 138 20.91 15.27 1.67
N LYS A 139 20.35 15.21 2.88
CA LYS A 139 21.07 14.96 4.13
C LYS A 139 21.73 13.58 4.11
N ALA A 140 20.97 12.54 3.77
CA ALA A 140 21.48 11.18 3.68
C ALA A 140 22.61 11.04 2.65
N TRP A 141 22.45 11.66 1.48
CA TRP A 141 23.49 11.76 0.45
C TRP A 141 24.76 12.44 0.98
N THR A 142 24.61 13.62 1.57
CA THR A 142 25.72 14.44 2.06
C THR A 142 26.50 13.73 3.16
N ALA A 143 25.80 13.05 4.06
CA ALA A 143 26.40 12.36 5.20
C ALA A 143 27.15 11.08 4.80
N ARG A 144 26.67 10.32 3.81
CA ARG A 144 27.13 8.95 3.56
C ARG A 144 27.80 8.71 2.20
N TYR A 145 27.53 9.55 1.21
CA TYR A 145 27.91 9.27 -0.17
C TYR A 145 28.64 10.42 -0.87
N LYS A 146 28.61 11.64 -0.31
CA LYS A 146 29.37 12.76 -0.83
C LYS A 146 30.87 12.42 -0.82
N PRO A 147 31.56 12.41 -1.98
CA PRO A 147 32.99 12.13 -2.02
C PRO A 147 33.75 13.18 -1.19
N SER A 148 34.56 12.72 -0.25
CA SER A 148 35.50 13.61 0.44
C SER A 148 36.67 13.92 -0.50
N ALA A 149 37.12 15.18 -0.52
CA ALA A 149 38.24 15.62 -1.36
C ALA A 149 39.55 14.81 -1.13
N ALA A 150 39.63 14.03 -0.06
CA ALA A 150 40.77 13.17 0.27
C ALA A 150 40.86 11.86 -0.56
N SER A 151 39.81 11.45 -1.30
CA SER A 151 39.82 10.18 -2.06
C SER A 151 40.03 10.31 -3.57
N ALA A 152 40.40 11.50 -4.07
CA ALA A 152 40.64 11.72 -5.50
C ALA A 152 41.97 11.09 -6.02
N GLY A 153 42.75 10.44 -5.16
CA GLY A 153 44.11 9.98 -5.46
C GLY A 153 44.30 8.50 -5.78
N THR A 154 43.29 7.63 -5.74
CA THR A 154 43.53 6.21 -6.07
C THR A 154 42.33 5.52 -6.72
N ALA A 155 42.53 5.17 -7.99
CA ALA A 155 41.87 4.15 -8.81
C ALA A 155 40.33 4.23 -8.97
N ALA A 156 39.94 4.49 -10.22
CA ALA A 156 38.61 4.35 -10.75
C ALA A 156 38.01 2.95 -10.51
N SER A 157 37.16 2.83 -9.49
CA SER A 157 36.00 1.93 -9.55
C SER A 157 34.79 2.79 -9.87
N ALA A 158 34.02 2.42 -10.89
CA ALA A 158 32.81 3.13 -11.28
C ALA A 158 31.96 3.48 -10.03
N PRO A 159 31.45 4.72 -9.92
CA PRO A 159 30.58 5.08 -8.82
C PRO A 159 29.44 4.06 -8.75
N PRO A 160 29.07 3.55 -7.55
CA PRO A 160 27.96 2.62 -7.43
C PRO A 160 26.73 3.23 -8.12
N VAL A 161 25.91 2.43 -8.81
CA VAL A 161 24.74 2.94 -9.58
C VAL A 161 23.85 3.86 -8.74
N VAL A 162 23.80 3.61 -7.43
CA VAL A 162 23.17 4.45 -6.40
C VAL A 162 23.73 5.88 -6.36
N CYS A 163 25.04 6.07 -6.47
CA CYS A 163 25.74 7.35 -6.54
C CYS A 163 25.40 8.15 -7.81
N CYS A 164 25.27 7.48 -8.96
CA CYS A 164 24.85 8.12 -10.21
C CYS A 164 23.36 8.55 -10.19
N ILE A 165 22.47 7.69 -9.66
CA ILE A 165 21.04 8.00 -9.54
C ILE A 165 20.81 9.15 -8.55
N LEU A 166 21.58 9.18 -7.45
CA LEU A 166 21.52 10.24 -6.45
C LEU A 166 22.07 11.58 -6.98
N LEU A 167 23.16 11.56 -7.75
CA LEU A 167 23.64 12.77 -8.42
C LEU A 167 22.62 13.29 -9.43
N GLN A 168 22.07 12.44 -10.30
CA GLN A 168 21.08 12.86 -11.31
C GLN A 168 19.78 13.38 -10.67
N CYS A 169 19.32 12.77 -9.57
CA CYS A 169 18.17 13.29 -8.82
C CYS A 169 18.48 14.59 -8.08
N LEU A 170 19.73 14.88 -7.69
CA LEU A 170 20.08 16.13 -7.00
C LEU A 170 20.46 17.27 -7.95
N THR A 171 20.93 16.98 -9.17
CA THR A 171 21.31 17.99 -10.18
C THR A 171 20.16 18.43 -11.08
N CYS A 172 19.05 17.68 -11.09
CA CYS A 172 17.82 18.06 -11.80
C CYS A 172 16.84 18.89 -10.94
N TYR A 173 17.25 19.29 -9.73
CA TYR A 173 16.55 20.25 -8.86
C TYR A 173 17.38 21.51 -8.67
#